data_AF-A0A0F6NCT3-F1
#
_entry.id   AF-A0A0F6NCT3-F1
#
_cell.length_a   1.000
_cell.length_b   1.000
_cell.length_c   1.000
_cell.angle_alpha   90.00
_cell.angle_beta   90.00
_cell.angle_gamma   90.00
#
_symmetry.space_group_name_H-M   'P 1'
#
loop_
_entity.id
_entity.type
_entity.pdbx_description
1 polymer ?
#
loop_
_entity_poly.entity_id
_entity_poly.type
_entity_poly.pdbx_seq_one_letter_code
_entity_poly.pdbx_strand_id
1 'polypeptide(L)'
;TDANGTVITSTRDMYLGVYGGLGLGQAVISYFTDLVPLLACWRAARYLHARLLSNVLKAPLQFFEVTPVGRVLARFSKDVDVVDTSLPSQATDVIYCAFEVLGTLFVISFSTPIFMAIIIPIGIIYYVIQRFYVATSRQLKRLESVSRSPIYSHFGES
;
A
#
# COMPACT_ATOMS: atom_id res chain seq x y z
N THR A 1 -12.91 -45.10 -16.15
CA THR A 1 -14.29 -45.12 -16.68
C THR A 1 -14.92 -46.38 -16.18
N ASP A 2 -15.66 -46.30 -15.07
CA ASP A 2 -16.48 -47.42 -14.62
C ASP A 2 -17.82 -47.37 -15.35
N ALA A 3 -18.32 -48.54 -15.74
CA ALA A 3 -19.35 -48.76 -16.76
C ALA A 3 -20.79 -48.33 -16.37
N ASN A 4 -20.95 -47.39 -15.44
CA ASN A 4 -22.25 -46.82 -15.08
C ASN A 4 -22.03 -45.33 -14.77
N GLY A 5 -22.49 -44.44 -15.65
CA GLY A 5 -22.18 -42.99 -15.70
C GLY A 5 -22.54 -42.14 -14.47
N THR A 6 -22.71 -42.73 -13.30
CA THR A 6 -22.76 -42.03 -12.02
C THR A 6 -21.35 -41.65 -11.59
N VAL A 7 -20.89 -40.48 -12.04
CA VAL A 7 -19.77 -39.78 -11.41
C VAL A 7 -20.00 -39.80 -9.89
N ILE A 8 -19.00 -40.28 -9.13
CA ILE A 8 -19.07 -40.50 -7.67
C ILE A 8 -19.57 -39.20 -7.00
N THR A 9 -20.86 -39.16 -6.69
CA THR A 9 -21.55 -37.93 -6.24
C THR A 9 -20.91 -37.40 -4.96
N SER A 10 -20.49 -38.30 -4.07
CA SER A 10 -19.77 -37.99 -2.84
C SER A 10 -18.44 -37.25 -3.08
N THR A 11 -17.68 -37.58 -4.12
CA THR A 11 -16.39 -36.94 -4.41
C THR A 11 -16.59 -35.52 -4.93
N ARG A 12 -17.60 -35.31 -5.77
CA ARG A 12 -17.97 -33.98 -6.27
C ARG A 12 -18.42 -33.07 -5.13
N ASP A 13 -19.29 -33.57 -4.25
CA ASP A 13 -19.83 -32.79 -3.15
C ASP A 13 -18.73 -32.43 -2.12
N MET A 14 -17.73 -33.32 -1.92
CA MET A 14 -16.52 -33.03 -1.15
C MET A 14 -15.70 -31.88 -1.76
N TYR A 15 -15.40 -31.94 -3.07
CA TYR A 15 -14.67 -30.84 -3.73
C TYR A 15 -15.43 -29.52 -3.65
N LEU A 16 -16.75 -29.55 -3.89
CA LEU A 16 -17.59 -28.36 -3.80
C LEU A 16 -17.57 -27.75 -2.39
N GLY A 17 -17.62 -28.59 -1.35
CA GLY A 17 -17.48 -28.15 0.04
C GLY A 17 -16.13 -27.51 0.35
N VAL A 18 -15.04 -28.09 -0.15
CA VAL A 18 -13.68 -27.54 0.03
C VAL A 18 -13.53 -26.21 -0.70
N TYR A 19 -13.94 -26.11 -1.96
CA TYR A 19 -13.89 -24.85 -2.71
C TYR A 19 -14.79 -23.78 -2.08
N GLY A 20 -15.97 -24.15 -1.60
CA GLY A 20 -16.85 -23.26 -0.86
C GLY A 20 -16.21 -22.74 0.42
N GLY A 21 -15.60 -23.61 1.22
CA GLY A 21 -14.89 -23.24 2.45
C GLY A 21 -13.70 -22.32 2.19
N LEU A 22 -12.89 -22.64 1.18
CA LEU A 22 -11.76 -21.79 0.76
C LEU A 22 -12.22 -20.43 0.26
N GLY A 23 -13.29 -20.38 -0.55
CA GLY A 23 -13.86 -19.12 -1.05
C GLY A 23 -14.42 -18.23 0.06
N LEU A 24 -15.13 -18.82 1.03
CA LEU A 24 -15.61 -18.09 2.21
C LEU A 24 -14.44 -17.58 3.06
N GLY A 25 -13.42 -18.43 3.28
CA GLY A 25 -12.20 -18.02 3.99
C GLY A 25 -11.49 -16.86 3.29
N GLN A 26 -11.34 -16.93 1.97
CA GLN A 26 -10.78 -15.84 1.18
C GLN A 26 -11.58 -14.56 1.32
N ALA A 27 -12.92 -14.62 1.21
CA ALA A 27 -13.78 -13.43 1.34
C ALA A 27 -13.61 -12.76 2.71
N VAL A 28 -13.55 -13.55 3.79
CA VAL A 28 -13.31 -13.04 5.15
C VAL A 28 -11.93 -12.40 5.25
N ILE A 29 -10.88 -13.05 4.74
CA ILE A 29 -9.52 -12.52 4.78
C ILE A 29 -9.41 -11.22 3.98
N SER A 30 -9.97 -11.15 2.77
CA SER A 30 -9.98 -9.93 1.95
C SER A 30 -10.68 -8.78 2.66
N TYR A 31 -11.83 -9.05 3.29
CA TYR A 31 -12.54 -8.04 4.08
C TYR A 31 -11.67 -7.46 5.21
N PHE A 32 -10.96 -8.30 5.96
CA PHE A 32 -10.05 -7.83 7.00
C PHE A 32 -8.81 -7.13 6.44
N THR A 33 -8.31 -7.58 5.29
CA THR A 33 -7.16 -6.97 4.61
C THR A 33 -7.45 -5.53 4.20
N ASP A 34 -8.70 -5.22 3.85
CA ASP A 34 -9.13 -3.85 3.53
C ASP A 34 -9.47 -3.05 4.80
N LEU A 35 -10.13 -3.68 5.77
CA LEU A 35 -10.61 -3.02 6.98
C LEU A 35 -9.47 -2.62 7.93
N VAL A 36 -8.43 -3.44 8.08
CA VAL A 36 -7.34 -3.20 9.03
C VAL A 36 -6.54 -1.94 8.68
N PRO A 37 -6.04 -1.75 7.45
CA PRO A 37 -5.36 -0.52 7.04
C PRO A 37 -6.23 0.72 7.20
N LEU A 38 -7.52 0.62 6.87
CA LEU A 38 -8.48 1.72 7.04
C LEU A 38 -8.58 2.16 8.51
N LEU A 39 -8.81 1.21 9.42
CA LEU A 39 -8.91 1.49 10.86
C LEU A 39 -7.58 1.96 11.46
N ALA A 40 -6.45 1.40 10.99
CA ALA A 40 -5.12 1.78 11.44
C ALA A 40 -4.78 3.22 11.04
N CYS A 41 -5.05 3.59 9.79
CA CYS A 41 -4.82 4.94 9.27
C CYS A 41 -5.72 5.98 9.95
N TRP A 42 -6.99 5.66 10.15
CA TRP A 42 -7.91 6.54 10.88
C TRP A 42 -7.43 6.82 12.32
N ARG A 43 -7.01 5.78 13.04
CA ARG A 43 -6.40 5.94 14.37
C ARG A 43 -5.10 6.74 14.32
N ALA A 44 -4.26 6.49 13.32
CA ALA A 44 -3.00 7.21 13.11
C ALA A 44 -3.24 8.70 12.82
N ALA A 45 -4.24 9.04 11.99
CA ALA A 45 -4.62 10.41 11.69
C ALA A 45 -5.05 11.15 12.97
N ARG A 46 -5.91 10.53 13.80
CA ARG A 46 -6.33 11.12 15.08
C ARG A 46 -5.17 11.31 16.05
N TYR A 47 -4.28 10.33 16.15
CA TYR A 47 -3.09 10.42 17.00
C TYR A 47 -2.12 11.52 16.51
N LEU A 48 -1.88 11.59 15.20
CA LEU A 48 -1.05 12.61 14.57
C LEU A 48 -1.62 14.01 14.80
N HIS A 49 -2.92 14.20 14.58
CA HIS A 49 -3.63 15.45 14.82
C HIS A 49 -3.49 15.90 16.29
N ALA A 50 -3.75 15.02 17.25
CA ALA A 50 -3.63 15.32 18.68
C ALA A 50 -2.19 15.69 19.08
N ARG A 51 -1.20 14.95 18.56
CA ARG A 51 0.22 15.19 18.86
C ARG A 51 0.72 16.50 18.26
N LEU A 52 0.34 16.79 17.01
CA LEU A 52 0.67 18.04 16.35
C LEU A 52 0.04 19.23 17.08
N LEU A 53 -1.23 19.14 17.47
CA LEU A 53 -1.92 20.19 18.23
C LEU A 53 -1.22 20.46 19.58
N SER A 54 -0.93 19.41 20.34
CA SER A 54 -0.20 19.53 21.62
C SER A 54 1.17 20.20 21.44
N ASN A 55 1.90 19.87 20.38
CA ASN A 55 3.23 20.42 20.13
C ASN A 55 3.18 21.88 19.69
N VAL A 56 2.19 22.25 18.85
CA VAL A 56 1.99 23.63 18.41
C VAL A 56 1.61 24.52 19.59
N LEU A 57 0.74 24.06 20.49
CA LEU A 57 0.36 24.82 21.69
C LEU A 57 1.52 25.07 22.67
N LYS A 58 2.55 24.22 22.64
CA LYS A 58 3.76 24.34 23.47
C LYS A 58 4.92 25.04 22.76
N ALA A 59 4.73 25.47 21.52
CA ALA A 59 5.78 26.12 20.75
C ALA A 59 6.04 27.55 21.28
N PRO A 60 7.31 28.02 21.26
CA PRO A 60 7.65 29.38 21.68
C PRO A 60 7.03 30.40 20.73
N LEU A 61 6.75 31.61 21.22
CA LEU A 61 6.12 32.68 20.43
C LEU A 61 6.91 33.04 19.16
N GLN A 62 8.24 32.97 19.24
CA GLN A 62 9.16 33.17 18.12
C GLN A 62 8.88 32.22 16.93
N PHE A 63 8.35 31.02 17.17
CA PHE A 63 7.95 30.10 16.09
C PHE A 63 6.82 30.70 15.24
N PHE A 64 5.84 31.34 15.88
CA PHE A 64 4.69 31.95 15.21
C PHE A 64 5.01 33.29 14.54
N GLU A 65 6.09 33.95 14.96
CA GLU A 65 6.60 35.16 14.29
C GLU A 65 7.32 34.82 12.97
N VAL A 66 8.07 33.72 12.95
CA VAL A 66 8.82 33.29 11.75
C VAL A 66 7.94 32.49 10.79
N THR A 67 6.99 31.71 11.30
CA THR A 67 6.08 30.91 10.46
C THR A 67 4.63 31.38 10.57
N PRO A 68 4.01 31.84 9.46
CA PRO A 68 2.64 32.31 9.50
C PRO A 68 1.69 31.15 9.84
N VAL A 69 0.70 31.42 10.69
CA VAL A 69 -0.27 30.42 11.17
C VAL A 69 -0.97 29.68 10.02
N GLY A 70 -1.23 30.36 8.90
CA GLY A 70 -1.80 29.75 7.70
C GLY A 70 -0.94 28.63 7.10
N ARG A 71 0.40 28.72 7.17
CA ARG A 71 1.30 27.66 6.68
C ARG A 71 1.29 26.44 7.60
N VAL A 72 1.18 26.67 8.91
CA VAL A 72 1.04 25.58 9.90
C VAL A 72 -0.27 24.84 9.69
N LEU A 73 -1.38 25.56 9.52
CA LEU A 73 -2.69 24.99 9.22
C LEU A 73 -2.71 24.23 7.89
N ALA A 74 -2.14 24.79 6.82
CA ALA A 74 -2.08 24.14 5.52
C ALA A 74 -1.30 22.81 5.57
N ARG A 75 -0.19 22.78 6.31
CA ARG A 75 0.59 21.55 6.49
C ARG A 75 -0.16 20.53 7.34
N PHE A 76 -0.76 20.97 8.45
CA PHE A 76 -1.56 20.12 9.32
C PHE A 76 -2.74 19.48 8.60
N SER A 77 -3.52 20.28 7.86
CA SER A 77 -4.66 19.79 7.09
C SER A 77 -4.23 18.82 6.01
N LYS A 78 -3.16 19.12 5.26
CA LYS A 78 -2.67 18.27 4.18
C LYS A 78 -2.10 16.95 4.71
N ASP A 79 -1.32 16.99 5.79
CA ASP A 79 -0.70 15.78 6.35
C ASP A 79 -1.78 14.84 6.94
N VAL A 80 -2.80 15.39 7.61
CA VAL A 80 -3.93 14.60 8.13
C VAL A 80 -4.78 14.02 7.00
N ASP A 81 -5.09 14.83 5.96
CA ASP A 81 -5.85 14.38 4.79
C ASP A 81 -5.16 13.23 4.06
N VAL A 82 -3.84 13.32 3.84
CA VAL A 82 -3.06 12.24 3.19
C VAL A 82 -3.12 10.95 4.02
N VAL A 83 -3.00 11.03 5.35
CA VAL A 83 -3.03 9.86 6.24
C VAL A 83 -4.41 9.22 6.26
N ASP A 84 -5.49 10.01 6.21
CA ASP A 84 -6.86 9.49 6.33
C ASP A 84 -7.41 8.95 4.99
N THR A 85 -7.02 9.55 3.85
CA THR A 85 -7.62 9.22 2.54
C THR A 85 -6.71 8.39 1.64
N SER A 86 -5.44 8.78 1.53
CA SER A 86 -4.53 8.25 0.50
C SER A 86 -3.68 7.09 1.00
N LEU A 87 -3.29 7.12 2.28
CA LEU A 87 -2.45 6.11 2.91
C LEU A 87 -3.13 4.74 3.06
N PRO A 88 -4.43 4.64 3.44
CA PRO A 88 -5.09 3.34 3.56
C PRO A 88 -5.12 2.58 2.24
N SER A 89 -5.53 3.26 1.16
CA SER A 89 -5.60 2.67 -0.18
C SER A 89 -4.23 2.15 -0.65
N GLN A 90 -3.19 2.97 -0.54
CA GLN A 90 -1.83 2.56 -0.91
C GLN A 90 -1.29 1.41 -0.05
N ALA A 91 -1.62 1.39 1.25
CA ALA A 91 -1.22 0.30 2.14
C ALA A 91 -1.87 -1.02 1.73
N THR A 92 -3.17 -0.99 1.44
CA THR A 92 -3.93 -2.13 0.93
C THR A 92 -3.36 -2.64 -0.40
N ASP A 93 -3.10 -1.75 -1.36
CA ASP A 93 -2.51 -2.11 -2.66
C ASP A 93 -1.14 -2.78 -2.51
N VAL A 94 -0.28 -2.27 -1.63
CA VAL A 94 1.04 -2.87 -1.35
C VAL A 94 0.89 -4.27 -0.75
N ILE A 95 -0.09 -4.46 0.16
CA ILE A 95 -0.36 -5.77 0.76
C ILE A 95 -0.83 -6.76 -0.32
N TYR A 96 -1.82 -6.38 -1.13
CA TYR A 96 -2.31 -7.24 -2.22
C TYR A 96 -1.20 -7.59 -3.20
N CYS A 97 -0.45 -6.60 -3.68
CA CYS A 97 0.64 -6.82 -4.62
C CYS A 97 1.72 -7.75 -4.03
N ALA A 98 2.08 -7.59 -2.75
CA ALA A 98 3.03 -8.47 -2.09
C ALA A 98 2.52 -9.92 -2.01
N PHE A 99 1.28 -10.13 -1.57
CA PHE A 99 0.70 -11.47 -1.49
C PHE A 99 0.48 -12.12 -2.86
N GLU A 100 0.09 -11.34 -3.86
CA GLU A 100 -0.09 -11.81 -5.24
C GLU A 100 1.23 -12.28 -5.84
N VAL A 101 2.30 -11.49 -5.70
CA VAL A 101 3.64 -11.87 -6.17
C VAL A 101 4.13 -13.10 -5.43
N LEU A 102 4.03 -13.14 -4.09
CA LEU A 102 4.45 -14.29 -3.29
C LEU A 102 3.66 -15.55 -3.64
N GLY A 103 2.33 -15.45 -3.77
CA GLY A 103 1.45 -16.55 -4.13
C GLY A 103 1.76 -17.09 -5.52
N THR A 104 1.95 -16.20 -6.51
CA THR A 104 2.32 -16.59 -7.88
C THR A 104 3.68 -17.30 -7.90
N LEU A 105 4.69 -16.76 -7.21
CA LEU A 105 5.99 -17.38 -7.10
C LEU A 105 5.91 -18.75 -6.41
N PHE A 106 5.11 -18.87 -5.35
CA PHE A 106 4.91 -20.13 -4.64
C PHE A 106 4.26 -21.19 -5.53
N VAL A 107 3.16 -20.86 -6.22
CA VAL A 107 2.45 -21.79 -7.11
C VAL A 107 3.33 -22.26 -8.25
N ILE A 108 4.05 -21.35 -8.91
CA ILE A 108 4.96 -21.71 -10.02
C ILE A 108 6.11 -22.57 -9.52
N SER A 109 6.72 -22.21 -8.38
CA SER A 109 7.84 -22.96 -7.80
C SER A 109 7.43 -24.37 -7.35
N PHE A 110 6.23 -24.51 -6.80
CA PHE A 110 5.67 -25.81 -6.43
C PHE A 110 5.35 -26.67 -7.67
N SER A 111 4.78 -26.06 -8.72
CA SER A 111 4.48 -26.76 -9.96
C SER A 111 5.73 -27.18 -10.74
N THR A 112 6.77 -26.35 -10.72
CA THR A 112 7.99 -26.54 -11.53
C THR A 112 9.23 -26.21 -10.70
N PRO A 113 9.80 -27.18 -9.96
CA PRO A 113 10.92 -26.91 -9.03
C PRO A 113 12.17 -26.33 -9.71
N ILE A 114 12.41 -26.64 -10.99
CA ILE A 114 13.56 -26.11 -11.73
C ILE A 114 13.50 -24.59 -11.94
N PHE A 115 12.30 -24.00 -11.88
CA PHE A 115 12.10 -22.54 -11.94
C PHE A 115 12.83 -21.80 -10.82
N MET A 116 13.03 -22.43 -9.66
CA MET A 116 13.75 -21.85 -8.52
C MET A 116 15.20 -21.48 -8.88
N ALA A 117 15.86 -22.25 -9.75
CA ALA A 117 17.22 -21.92 -10.18
C ALA A 117 17.28 -20.64 -11.03
N ILE A 118 16.20 -20.33 -11.76
CA ILE A 118 16.10 -19.18 -12.68
C ILE A 118 15.60 -17.94 -11.93
N ILE A 119 14.69 -18.09 -10.97
CA ILE A 119 14.13 -16.94 -10.24
C ILE A 119 15.15 -16.26 -9.32
N ILE A 120 16.12 -17.00 -8.79
CA ILE A 120 17.18 -16.47 -7.93
C ILE A 120 18.02 -15.39 -8.64
N PRO A 121 18.65 -15.65 -9.81
CA PRO A 121 19.43 -14.62 -10.51
C PRO A 121 18.55 -13.46 -10.98
N ILE A 122 17.32 -13.73 -11.43
CA ILE A 122 16.37 -12.66 -11.81
C ILE A 122 16.04 -11.78 -10.59
N GLY A 123 15.81 -12.37 -9.42
CA GLY A 123 15.54 -11.66 -8.18
C GLY A 123 16.68 -10.75 -7.76
N ILE A 124 17.94 -11.20 -7.92
CA ILE A 124 19.12 -10.37 -7.66
C ILE A 124 19.16 -9.16 -8.61
N ILE A 125 18.97 -9.39 -9.91
CA ILE A 125 18.93 -8.30 -10.92
C ILE A 125 17.80 -7.32 -10.59
N TYR A 126 16.61 -7.84 -10.30
CA TYR A 126 15.46 -7.03 -9.93
C TYR A 126 15.74 -6.19 -8.69
N TYR A 127 16.34 -6.77 -7.64
CA TYR A 127 16.69 -6.03 -6.43
C TYR A 127 17.67 -4.89 -6.70
N VAL A 128 18.69 -5.13 -7.54
CA VAL A 128 19.64 -4.08 -7.95
C VAL A 128 18.90 -2.96 -8.69
N ILE A 129 18.10 -3.30 -9.71
CA ILE A 129 17.31 -2.33 -10.47
C ILE A 129 16.35 -1.57 -9.57
N GLN A 130 15.62 -2.25 -8.69
CA GLN A 130 14.68 -1.66 -7.76
C GLN A 130 15.38 -0.65 -6.84
N ARG A 131 16.55 -0.99 -6.31
CA ARG A 131 17.33 -0.07 -5.46
C ARG A 131 17.71 1.22 -6.21
N PHE A 132 18.18 1.11 -7.44
CA PHE A 132 18.51 2.27 -8.28
C PHE A 132 17.26 3.07 -8.65
N TYR A 133 16.21 2.38 -9.13
CA TYR A 133 14.95 3.00 -9.53
C TYR A 133 14.31 3.78 -8.37
N VAL A 134 14.26 3.20 -7.17
CA VAL A 134 13.66 3.83 -5.99
C VAL A 134 14.47 5.06 -5.55
N ALA A 135 15.80 5.02 -5.65
CA ALA A 135 16.64 6.20 -5.38
C ALA A 135 16.39 7.32 -6.41
N THR A 136 16.43 7.00 -7.70
CA THR A 136 16.21 7.96 -8.79
C THR A 136 14.79 8.52 -8.78
N SER A 137 13.77 7.68 -8.57
CA SER A 137 12.36 8.09 -8.51
C SER A 137 12.10 9.09 -7.38
N ARG A 138 12.69 8.87 -6.19
CA ARG A 138 12.60 9.84 -5.09
C ARG A 138 13.23 11.18 -5.44
N GLN A 139 14.39 11.18 -6.09
CA GLN A 139 15.06 12.41 -6.53
C GLN A 139 14.23 13.14 -7.60
N LEU A 140 13.68 12.40 -8.56
CA LEU A 140 12.84 12.97 -9.61
C LEU A 140 11.55 13.56 -9.05
N LYS A 141 10.85 12.88 -8.13
CA LYS A 141 9.68 13.44 -7.42
C LYS A 141 10.03 14.72 -6.65
N ARG A 142 11.21 14.79 -6.04
CA ARG A 142 11.69 16.02 -5.38
C ARG A 142 11.94 17.12 -6.40
N LEU A 143 12.57 16.81 -7.54
CA LEU A 143 12.84 17.78 -8.60
C LEU A 143 11.54 18.31 -9.22
N GLU A 144 10.57 17.45 -9.49
CA GLU A 144 9.24 17.84 -9.97
C GLU A 144 8.52 18.78 -8.97
N SER A 145 8.61 18.47 -7.67
CA SER A 145 8.06 19.35 -6.63
C SER A 145 8.72 20.72 -6.58
N VAL A 146 10.02 20.82 -6.90
CA VAL A 146 10.77 22.09 -6.91
C VAL A 146 10.54 22.86 -8.22
N SER A 147 10.46 22.18 -9.37
CA SER A 147 10.26 22.81 -10.67
C SER A 147 8.83 23.33 -10.89
N ARG A 148 7.82 22.78 -10.20
CA ARG A 148 6.45 23.33 -10.21
C ARG A 148 6.32 24.65 -9.43
N SER A 149 7.19 24.92 -8.45
CA SER A 149 7.13 26.13 -7.61
C SER A 149 7.24 27.47 -8.38
N PRO A 150 8.20 27.66 -9.30
CA PRO A 150 8.36 28.93 -10.03
C PRO A 150 7.31 29.18 -11.11
N ILE A 151 6.67 28.13 -11.64
CA ILE A 151 5.62 28.27 -12.66
C ILE A 151 4.37 28.92 -12.03
N TYR A 152 3.97 28.50 -10.83
CA TYR A 152 2.85 29.12 -10.12
C TYR A 152 3.12 30.57 -9.68
N SER A 153 4.37 30.93 -9.37
CA SER A 153 4.71 32.34 -9.08
C SER A 153 4.67 33.21 -10.34
N HIS A 154 5.09 32.68 -11.50
CA HIS A 154 5.10 33.43 -12.75
C HIS A 154 3.69 33.70 -13.33
N PHE A 155 2.71 32.84 -13.02
CA PHE A 155 1.30 33.02 -13.40
C PHE A 155 0.48 33.86 -12.40
N GLY A 156 0.99 34.12 -11.19
CA GLY A 156 0.34 35.01 -10.21
C GLY A 156 0.78 36.47 -10.32
N GLU A 157 1.85 36.74 -11.07
CA GLU A 157 2.45 38.08 -11.26
C GLU A 157 2.07 38.72 -12.62
N SER A 158 1.23 38.06 -13.42
CA SER A 158 0.73 38.55 -14.73
C SER A 158 -0.72 38.99 -14.68
#